data_AF-A0A8T6V2C3-F1
#
_entry.id   AF-A0A8T6V2C3-F1
#
_cell.length_a   1.000
_cell.length_b   1.000
_cell.length_c   1.000
_cell.angle_alpha   90.00
_cell.angle_beta   90.00
_cell.angle_gamma   90.00
#
_symmetry.space_group_name_H-M   'P 1'
#
loop_
_entity.id
_entity.type
_entity.pdbx_description
1 polymer ?
#
loop_
_entity_poly.entity_id
_entity_poly.type
_entity_poly.pdbx_seq_one_letter_code
_entity_poly.pdbx_strand_id
1 'polypeptide(L)' 'LKIPSGTQPDEILSLPGEGMPTLRRDKRGDLFVKIAVKIPKKLNQRQRE' A
#
# COMPACT_ATOMS: atom_id res chain seq x y z
N LEU A 1 -7.59 1.28 -4.74
CA LEU A 1 -6.80 1.18 -3.50
C LEU A 1 -7.08 2.42 -2.64
N LYS A 2 -7.75 2.24 -1.49
CA LYS A 2 -7.94 3.30 -0.49
C LYS A 2 -6.94 3.03 0.64
N ILE A 3 -6.14 4.02 1.02
CA ILE A 3 -5.18 3.92 2.12
C ILE A 3 -5.84 4.57 3.35
N PRO A 4 -6.09 3.82 4.44
CA PRO A 4 -6.64 4.38 5.67
C PRO A 4 -5.78 5.51 6.26
N SER A 5 -6.41 6.46 6.94
CA SER A 5 -5.66 7.46 7.71
C SER A 5 -4.93 6.78 8.87
N GLY A 6 -3.67 7.12 9.09
CA GLY A 6 -2.85 6.52 10.15
C GLY A 6 -2.14 5.22 9.75
N THR A 7 -2.21 4.81 8.48
CA THR A 7 -1.41 3.70 7.96
C THR A 7 0.06 3.89 8.27
N GLN A 8 0.66 2.87 8.87
CA GLN A 8 2.05 2.89 9.32
C GLN A 8 3.00 2.57 8.16
N PRO A 9 4.25 3.06 8.23
CA PRO A 9 5.31 2.57 7.35
C PRO A 9 5.45 1.06 7.47
N ASP A 10 5.74 0.39 6.34
CA ASP A 10 5.90 -1.05 6.21
C ASP A 10 4.64 -1.90 6.48
N GLU A 11 3.49 -1.26 6.76
CA GLU A 11 2.21 -1.93 6.89
C GLU A 11 1.84 -2.65 5.58
N ILE A 12 1.25 -3.84 5.70
CA ILE A 12 0.80 -4.65 4.58
C ILE A 12 -0.72 -4.52 4.47
N LEU A 13 -1.19 -3.99 3.34
CA LEU A 13 -2.60 -3.95 3.00
C LEU A 13 -2.93 -5.11 2.05
N SER A 14 -4.02 -5.83 2.32
CA SER A 14 -4.54 -6.84 1.42
C SER A 14 -5.64 -6.27 0.52
N LEU A 15 -5.58 -6.63 -0.77
CA LEU A 15 -6.59 -6.31 -1.78
C LEU A 15 -7.22 -7.61 -2.25
N PRO A 16 -8.41 -7.96 -1.72
CA PRO A 16 -9.02 -9.25 -2.02
C PRO A 16 -9.42 -9.34 -3.49
N GLY A 17 -9.13 -10.48 -4.13
CA GLY A 17 -9.48 -10.73 -5.53
C GLY A 17 -8.61 -10.00 -6.57
N GLU A 18 -7.61 -9.23 -6.15
CA GLU A 18 -6.67 -8.54 -7.06
C GLU A 18 -5.36 -9.30 -7.28
N GLY A 19 -5.22 -10.47 -6.65
CA GLY A 19 -4.08 -11.35 -6.84
C GLY A 19 -4.13 -12.12 -8.15
N MET A 20 -3.21 -13.09 -8.27
CA MET A 20 -3.11 -13.93 -9.46
C MET A 20 -4.35 -14.83 -9.61
N PRO A 21 -4.80 -15.06 -10.86
CA PRO A 21 -5.84 -16.05 -11.11
C PRO A 21 -5.33 -17.46 -10.80
N THR A 22 -6.20 -18.30 -10.23
CA THR A 22 -5.88 -19.71 -10.02
C THR A 22 -6.00 -20.50 -11.32
N LEU A 23 -5.04 -21.37 -11.61
CA LEU A 23 -5.12 -22.25 -12.78
C LEU A 23 -6.39 -23.12 -12.72
N ARG A 24 -7.16 -23.13 -13.82
CA ARG A 24 -8.37 -23.94 -14.03
C ARG A 24 -9.58 -23.60 -13.14
N ARG A 25 -9.59 -22.44 -12.46
CA ARG A 25 -10.76 -21.95 -11.71
C ARG A 25 -10.91 -20.44 -11.91
N ASP A 26 -12.14 -19.96 -11.96
CA ASP A 26 -12.48 -18.53 -12.11
C ASP A 26 -12.33 -17.73 -10.80
N LYS A 27 -11.33 -18.09 -9.99
CA LYS A 27 -11.04 -17.44 -8.70
C LYS A 27 -9.72 -16.71 -8.79
N ARG A 28 -9.68 -15.48 -8.27
CA ARG A 28 -8.46 -14.70 -8.08
C ARG A 28 -8.01 -14.78 -6.62
N GLY A 29 -6.70 -14.80 -6.40
CA GLY A 29 -6.12 -14.64 -5.07
C GLY A 29 -6.14 -13.19 -4.60
N ASP A 30 -5.43 -12.89 -3.53
CA ASP A 30 -5.36 -11.55 -2.95
C ASP A 30 -4.01 -10.91 -3.26
N LEU A 31 -4.00 -9.61 -3.46
CA LEU A 31 -2.78 -8.83 -3.66
C LEU A 31 -2.36 -8.18 -2.33
N PHE A 32 -1.16 -8.50 -1.86
CA PHE A 32 -0.57 -7.86 -0.69
C PHE A 32 0.33 -6.71 -1.11
N VAL A 33 0.04 -5.51 -0.62
CA VAL A 33 0.77 -4.29 -0.92
C VAL A 33 1.48 -3.81 0.34
N LYS A 34 2.79 -3.62 0.25
CA LYS A 34 3.60 -3.04 1.33
C LYS A 34 3.69 -1.53 1.16
N ILE A 35 3.37 -0.79 2.22
CA ILE A 35 3.38 0.68 2.21
C ILE A 35 4.80 1.20 2.46
N ALA A 36 5.38 1.87 1.47
CA ALA A 36 6.68 2.51 1.58
C ALA A 36 6.51 4.03 1.76
N VAL A 37 6.85 4.53 2.95
CA VAL A 37 6.80 5.97 3.25
C VAL A 37 8.13 6.62 2.90
N LYS A 38 8.11 7.58 1.97
CA LYS A 38 9.29 8.35 1.58
C LYS A 38 9.37 9.64 2.38
N ILE A 39 10.33 9.71 3.31
CA ILE A 39 10.59 10.92 4.08
C ILE A 39 11.37 11.92 3.19
N PRO A 40 10.85 13.14 2.97
CA PRO A 40 11.53 14.15 2.17
C PRO A 40 12.80 14.64 2.87
N LYS A 41 13.91 14.74 2.12
CA LYS A 41 15.21 15.22 2.64
C LYS A 41 15.36 16.75 2.61
N LYS A 42 14.58 17.43 1.78
CA LYS A 42 14.58 18.89 1.65
C LYS A 42 13.20 19.40 2.00
N LEU A 43 13.14 20.33 2.95
CA LEU A 43 11.93 20.96 3.44
C LEU A 43 12.08 22.47 3.24
N ASN A 44 10.99 23.14 2.83
CA ASN A 44 10.91 24.59 2.81
C ASN A 44 10.73 25.14 4.26
N GLN A 45 10.84 26.45 4.44
CA GLN A 45 10.79 27.06 5.79
C GLN A 45 9.46 26.80 6.51
N ARG A 46 8.33 26.87 5.79
CA ARG A 46 6.98 26.56 6.32
C ARG A 46 6.77 25.09 6.71
N GLN A 47 7.60 24.17 6.23
CA GLN A 47 7.54 22.75 6.55
C GLN A 47 8.46 22.39 7.74
N ARG A 48 9.33 23.32 8.14
CA ARG A 48 10.25 23.15 9.28
C ARG A 48 9.72 23.82 10.55
N GLU A 49 9.04 24.96 10.39
CA GLU A 49 8.23 25.61 11.43
C GLU A 49 6.96 24.81 11.71
#